data_AF-A0A5B7E192-F1
#
_entry.id   AF-A0A5B7E192-F1
#
_cell.length_a   1.000
_cell.length_b   1.000
_cell.length_c   1.000
_cell.angle_alpha   90.00
_cell.angle_beta   90.00
_cell.angle_gamma   90.00
#
_symmetry.space_group_name_H-M   'P 1'
#
loop_
_entity.id
_entity.type
_entity.pdbx_description
1 polymer ?
#
loop_
_entity_poly.entity_id
_entity_poly.type
_entity_poly.pdbx_seq_one_letter_code
_entity_poly.pdbx_strand_id
1 'polypeptide(L)' 'MNMETLVLKRLIVSHTVPSSLTFPSVTQERQVMTRREVILSAGALNSPRLLMLSGVGPAHHLRSHGVL' A
#
# COMPACT_ATOMS: atom_id res chain seq x y z
N MET A 1 -14.83 -10.09 14.07
CA MET A 1 -13.81 -9.14 13.59
C MET A 1 -13.72 -9.38 12.09
N ASN A 2 -14.45 -8.57 11.32
CA ASN A 2 -14.76 -8.89 9.93
C ASN A 2 -13.53 -8.52 9.08
N MET A 3 -12.97 -9.53 8.42
CA MET A 3 -11.77 -9.39 7.61
C MET A 3 -12.21 -8.94 6.21
N GLU A 4 -12.41 -7.63 6.03
CA GLU A 4 -12.72 -7.07 4.72
C GLU A 4 -11.46 -7.14 3.84
N THR A 5 -11.51 -7.97 2.79
CA THR A 5 -10.47 -8.02 1.77
C THR A 5 -10.56 -6.78 0.91
N LEU A 6 -9.58 -5.88 1.05
CA LEU A 6 -9.53 -4.64 0.29
C LEU A 6 -8.43 -4.73 -0.78
N VAL A 7 -8.70 -4.26 -2.01
CA VAL A 7 -7.73 -4.28 -3.13
C VAL A 7 -6.92 -2.98 -3.18
N LEU A 8 -5.73 -3.01 -2.59
CA LEU A 8 -4.87 -1.82 -2.42
C LEU A 8 -4.41 -1.24 -3.76
N LYS A 9 -4.31 0.09 -3.83
CA LYS A 9 -3.58 0.80 -4.90
C LYS A 9 -2.26 1.37 -4.39
N ARG A 10 -2.23 1.78 -3.12
CA ARG A 10 -1.03 2.33 -2.47
C ARG A 10 -1.09 2.13 -0.95
N LEU A 11 0.02 1.68 -0.37
CA LEU A 11 0.27 1.64 1.06
C LEU A 11 1.14 2.85 1.43
N ILE A 12 0.83 3.52 2.54
CA ILE A 12 1.66 4.60 3.08
C ILE A 12 2.06 4.19 4.49
N VAL A 13 3.33 3.82 4.65
CA VAL A 13 3.93 3.53 5.96
C VAL A 13 4.74 4.76 6.36
N SER A 14 4.44 5.35 7.51
CA SER A 14 5.25 6.42 8.10
C SER A 14 5.46 6.12 9.57
N HIS A 15 6.67 6.35 10.09
CA HIS A 15 7.03 5.99 11.46
C HIS A 15 6.36 6.87 12.54
N THR A 16 5.74 7.99 12.13
CA THR A 16 5.15 8.99 13.05
C THR A 16 3.62 9.01 13.01
N VAL A 17 2.99 8.41 11.99
CA VAL A 17 1.53 8.29 11.86
C VAL A 17 1.12 6.82 11.73
N PRO A 18 -0.07 6.42 12.22
CA PRO A 18 -0.56 5.06 12.03
C PRO A 18 -0.57 4.69 10.55
N SER A 19 -0.18 3.45 10.23
CA SER A 19 -0.14 2.95 8.85
C SER A 19 -1.45 3.23 8.12
N SER A 20 -1.38 3.79 6.90
CA SER A 20 -2.55 4.13 6.12
C SER A 20 -2.52 3.49 4.74
N LEU A 21 -3.70 3.17 4.22
CA LEU A 21 -3.91 2.43 2.98
C LEU A 21 -4.88 3.19 2.10
N THR A 22 -4.57 3.32 0.81
CA THR A 22 -5.45 3.95 -0.17
C THR A 22 -5.94 2.94 -1.20
N PHE A 23 -7.25 2.91 -1.35
CA PHE A 23 -7.97 2.01 -2.24
C PHE A 23 -8.78 2.83 -3.25
N PRO A 24 -8.81 2.44 -4.54
CA PRO A 24 -9.71 3.05 -5.49
C PRO A 24 -11.13 2.50 -5.25
N SER A 25 -12.09 3.36 -4.92
CA SER A 25 -13.50 3.05 -5.19
C SER A 25 -13.86 3.63 -6.55
N VAL A 26 -14.83 3.02 -7.24
CA VAL A 26 -15.30 3.43 -8.58
C VAL A 26 -15.61 4.93 -8.69
N THR A 27 -15.88 5.60 -7.57
CA THR A 27 -16.22 7.03 -7.49
C THR A 27 -15.26 7.89 -6.66
N GLN A 28 -14.39 7.32 -5.79
CA GLN A 28 -13.52 8.11 -4.90
C GLN A 28 -12.35 7.30 -4.29
N GLU A 29 -11.18 7.91 -4.10
CA GLU A 29 -10.10 7.28 -3.30
C GLU A 29 -10.49 7.24 -1.81
N ARG A 30 -10.40 6.05 -1.19
CA ARG A 30 -10.68 5.85 0.24
C ARG A 30 -9.39 5.57 0.98
N GLN A 31 -9.17 6.29 2.07
CA GLN A 31 -8.05 6.07 2.98
C GLN A 31 -8.53 5.32 4.23
N VAL A 32 -7.83 4.25 4.59
CA VAL A 32 -8.06 3.48 5.82
C VAL A 32 -6.81 3.58 6.69
N MET A 33 -6.98 3.88 7.97
CA MET A 33 -5.89 3.93 8.94
C MET A 33 -5.96 2.72 9.89
N THR A 34 -4.81 2.13 10.23
CA THR A 34 -4.69 1.05 11.21
C THR A 34 -3.66 1.39 12.28
N ARG A 35 -3.96 1.00 13.53
CA ARG A 35 -3.08 1.24 14.69
C ARG A 35 -2.05 0.15 14.93
N ARG A 36 -2.14 -0.97 14.21
CA ARG A 36 -1.27 -2.12 14.40
C ARG A 36 -0.47 -2.37 13.14
N GLU A 37 -1.06 -3.15 12.23
CA GLU A 37 -0.35 -3.71 11.10
C GLU A 37 -1.24 -3.75 9.86
N VAL A 38 -0.59 -3.82 8.71
CA VAL A 38 -1.19 -4.08 7.40
C VAL A 38 -0.63 -5.39 6.88
N ILE A 39 -1.51 -6.33 6.54
CA ILE A 39 -1.12 -7.60 5.91
C ILE A 39 -1.42 -7.52 4.41
N LEU A 40 -0.42 -7.76 3.56
CA LEU A 40 -0.57 -7.77 2.10
C LEU A 40 -0.83 -9.20 1.60
N SER A 41 -2.06 -9.47 1.15
CA SER A 41 -2.47 -10.79 0.66
C SER A 41 -2.80 -10.80 -0.85
N ALA A 42 -2.19 -9.92 -1.64
CA ALA A 42 -2.46 -9.78 -3.08
C ALA A 42 -1.76 -10.83 -3.97
N GLY A 43 -1.08 -11.81 -3.37
CA GLY A 43 -0.33 -12.85 -4.06
C GLY A 43 1.09 -12.42 -4.47
N ALA A 44 1.90 -13.39 -4.92
CA ALA A 44 3.33 -13.22 -5.20
C ALA A 44 3.65 -12.18 -6.28
N LEU A 45 2.71 -11.89 -7.18
CA LEU A 45 2.89 -10.88 -8.24
C LEU A 45 2.46 -9.48 -7.80
N ASN A 46 1.32 -9.35 -7.13
CA ASN A 46 0.76 -8.03 -6.83
C ASN A 46 1.28 -7.47 -5.51
N SER A 47 1.59 -8.28 -4.51
CA SER A 47 2.17 -7.80 -3.24
C SER A 47 3.49 -7.04 -3.44
N PRO A 48 4.52 -7.56 -4.16
CA PRO A 48 5.73 -6.79 -4.41
C PRO A 48 5.48 -5.55 -5.28
N ARG A 49 4.54 -5.61 -6.23
CA ARG A 49 4.16 -4.43 -7.03
C ARG A 49 3.56 -3.33 -6.16
N LEU A 50 2.69 -3.67 -5.22
CA LEU A 50 2.11 -2.73 -4.27
C LEU A 50 3.16 -2.11 -3.37
N LEU A 51 4.12 -2.90 -2.90
CA LEU A 51 5.28 -2.39 -2.14
C LEU A 51 6.07 -1.38 -2.98
N MET A 52 6.40 -1.70 -4.22
CA MET A 52 7.15 -0.79 -5.10
C MET A 52 6.39 0.51 -5.36
N LEU A 53 5.09 0.45 -5.68
CA LEU A 53 4.23 1.64 -5.85
C LEU A 53 4.08 2.47 -4.56
N SER A 54 4.40 1.87 -3.43
CA SER A 54 4.39 2.50 -2.10
C SER A 54 5.77 3.03 -1.69
N GLY A 55 6.77 2.95 -2.57
CA GLY A 55 8.15 3.38 -2.28
C GLY A 55 9.00 2.33 -1.54
N VAL A 56 8.55 1.07 -1.46
CA VAL A 56 9.28 -0.02 -0.81
C VAL A 56 9.81 -0.99 -1.86
N GLY A 57 11.13 -1.03 -2.04
CA GLY A 57 11.78 -1.83 -3.08
C GLY A 57 13.21 -1.37 -3.38
N PRO A 58 13.85 -1.92 -4.42
CA PRO A 58 15.21 -1.54 -4.80
C PRO A 58 15.31 -0.05 -5.18
N ALA A 59 16.22 0.69 -4.54
CA ALA A 59 16.30 2.14 -4.70
C ALA A 59 16.51 2.60 -6.16
N HIS A 60 17.33 1.89 -6.95
CA HIS A 60 17.55 2.23 -8.35
C HIS A 60 16.27 2.11 -9.20
N HIS A 61 15.46 1.08 -8.93
CA HIS A 61 14.21 0.82 -9.64
C HIS A 61 13.16 1.87 -9.28
N LEU A 62 13.06 2.20 -7.99
CA LEU A 62 12.11 3.21 -7.51
C LEU A 62 12.41 4.60 -8.09
N ARG A 63 13.70 4.97 -8.14
CA ARG A 63 14.16 6.23 -8.75
C ARG A 63 13.87 6.29 -10.25
N SER A 64 14.12 5.20 -10.98
CA SER A 64 13.86 5.17 -12.42
C SER A 64 12.38 5.33 -12.78
N HIS A 65 11.48 5.02 -11.84
CA HIS A 65 10.03 5.15 -12.01
C HIS A 65 9.43 6.38 -11.29
N GLY A 66 10.28 7.28 -10.74
CA GLY A 66 9.84 8.50 -10.07
C GLY A 66 9.02 8.28 -8.79
N VAL A 67 9.17 7.10 -8.16
CA VAL A 67 8.47 6.79 -6.90
C VAL A 67 9.23 7.32 -5.68
N LEU A 68 10.56 7.44 -5.78
CA LEU A 68 11.48 7.98 -4.76
C LEU A 68 12.67 8.72 -5.38
#